data_AF-A0A968YFT8-F1
#
_entry.id   AF-A0A968YFT8-F1
#
_cell.length_a   1.000
_cell.length_b   1.000
_cell.length_c   1.000
_cell.angle_alpha   90.00
_cell.angle_beta   90.00
_cell.angle_gamma   90.00
#
_symmetry.space_group_name_H-M   'P 1'
#
loop_
_entity.id
_entity.type
_entity.pdbx_description
1 polymer ?
#
loop_
_entity_poly.entity_id
_entity_poly.type
_entity_poly.pdbx_seq_one_letter_code
_entity_poly.pdbx_strand_id
1 'polypeptide(L)'
;MIANPPYIPAPDSDIRMPLLHGEFDGAKVTNSLLSLNYANVMLLVSSYSNPVSTIAYALQNGYCVADFMTIPLQFGDYSSEPKVKNHIAGLRRNQKAFYSGNTYLLAGVLFRKFDLCKINRSKELIQVMTVL
;
A
#
# COMPACT_ATOMS: atom_id res chain seq x y z
N MET A 1 -3.14 -16.51 -0.47
CA MET A 1 -3.56 -15.61 -1.56
C MET A 1 -2.36 -14.79 -2.01
N ILE A 2 -2.20 -14.61 -3.31
CA ILE A 2 -1.24 -13.67 -3.89
C ILE A 2 -2.08 -12.67 -4.69
N ALA A 3 -1.91 -11.37 -4.44
CA ALA A 3 -2.57 -10.33 -5.22
C ALA A 3 -1.58 -9.21 -5.53
N ASN A 4 -1.65 -8.71 -6.76
CA ASN A 4 -0.77 -7.66 -7.27
C ASN A 4 -1.57 -6.43 -7.71
N PRO A 5 -1.92 -5.53 -6.79
CA PRO A 5 -2.22 -4.18 -7.22
C PRO A 5 -1.61 -3.18 -6.25
N PRO A 6 -0.61 -2.38 -6.66
CA PRO A 6 -0.52 -1.05 -6.10
C PRO A 6 -1.69 -0.24 -6.66
N TYR A 7 -2.86 -0.34 -6.03
CA TYR A 7 -4.00 0.46 -6.42
C TYR A 7 -3.68 1.95 -6.23
N ILE A 8 -4.20 2.77 -7.13
CA ILE A 8 -3.87 4.17 -7.23
C ILE A 8 -4.89 4.98 -6.43
N PRO A 9 -4.43 5.85 -5.50
CA PRO A 9 -5.33 6.80 -4.86
C PRO A 9 -5.77 7.86 -5.87
N ALA A 10 -7.07 8.10 -5.95
CA ALA A 10 -7.65 9.15 -6.77
C ALA A 10 -8.89 9.73 -6.07
N PRO A 11 -9.33 10.95 -6.42
CA PRO A 11 -10.54 11.53 -5.84
C PRO A 11 -11.82 10.80 -6.30
N ASP A 12 -11.78 10.14 -7.47
CA ASP A 12 -12.87 9.38 -8.07
C ASP A 12 -12.29 8.38 -9.10
N SER A 13 -13.17 7.59 -9.74
CA SER A 13 -12.76 6.57 -10.74
C SER A 13 -12.57 7.13 -12.16
N ASP A 14 -12.77 8.42 -12.39
CA ASP A 14 -12.53 9.10 -13.67
C ASP A 14 -11.04 9.45 -13.77
N ILE A 15 -10.26 8.40 -14.04
CA ILE A 15 -8.81 8.39 -14.27
C ILE A 15 -8.52 7.50 -15.48
N ARG A 16 -7.32 7.61 -16.07
CA ARG A 16 -6.96 6.86 -17.31
C ARG A 16 -7.18 5.35 -17.22
N MET A 17 -7.00 4.75 -16.05
CA MET A 17 -7.21 3.31 -15.81
C MET A 17 -8.13 3.11 -14.59
N PRO A 18 -9.46 3.16 -14.76
CA PRO A 18 -10.41 3.10 -13.65
C PRO A 18 -10.29 1.82 -12.80
N LEU A 19 -9.86 0.71 -13.41
CA LEU A 19 -9.66 -0.57 -12.72
C LEU A 19 -8.51 -0.56 -11.71
N LEU A 20 -7.62 0.43 -11.78
CA LEU A 20 -6.56 0.63 -10.80
C LEU A 20 -7.00 1.52 -9.63
N HIS A 21 -8.21 2.08 -9.65
CA HIS A 21 -8.66 2.99 -8.59
C HIS A 21 -8.78 2.25 -7.25
N GLY A 22 -7.95 2.66 -6.28
CA GLY A 22 -7.90 2.10 -4.93
C GLY A 22 -8.71 2.88 -3.91
N GLU A 23 -9.66 3.68 -4.39
CA GLU A 23 -10.44 4.65 -3.62
C GLU A 23 -9.59 5.82 -3.12
N PHE A 24 -10.15 6.65 -2.25
CA PHE A 24 -9.60 7.95 -1.90
C PHE A 24 -8.13 7.92 -1.44
N ASP A 25 -7.69 6.88 -0.73
CA ASP A 25 -6.30 6.78 -0.25
C ASP A 25 -5.54 5.56 -0.78
N GLY A 26 -6.12 4.85 -1.76
CA GLY A 26 -5.51 3.70 -2.41
C GLY A 26 -5.56 2.40 -1.60
N ALA A 27 -5.99 2.43 -0.34
CA ALA A 27 -5.89 1.28 0.56
C ALA A 27 -7.13 0.39 0.59
N LYS A 28 -8.30 0.87 0.14
CA LYS A 28 -9.59 0.20 0.39
C LYS A 28 -9.64 -1.21 -0.16
N VAL A 29 -9.25 -1.40 -1.42
CA VAL A 29 -9.31 -2.73 -2.05
C VAL A 29 -8.29 -3.69 -1.41
N THR A 30 -7.09 -3.21 -1.09
CA THR A 30 -6.08 -4.00 -0.37
C THR A 30 -6.58 -4.43 1.02
N ASN A 31 -7.26 -3.54 1.74
CA ASN A 31 -7.87 -3.85 3.02
C ASN A 31 -9.00 -4.88 2.89
N SER A 32 -9.85 -4.76 1.86
CA SER A 32 -10.88 -5.78 1.57
C SER A 32 -10.28 -7.15 1.28
N LEU A 33 -9.10 -7.23 0.65
CA LEU A 33 -8.41 -8.49 0.45
C LEU A 33 -7.87 -9.06 1.78
N LEU A 34 -7.36 -8.21 2.67
CA LEU A 34 -6.89 -8.60 4.00
C LEU A 34 -8.03 -9.06 4.92
N SER A 35 -9.29 -8.67 4.67
CA SER A 35 -10.42 -9.15 5.46
C SER A 35 -10.90 -10.56 5.11
N LEU A 36 -10.41 -11.16 4.01
CA LEU A 36 -10.85 -12.49 3.54
C LEU A 36 -10.29 -13.68 4.35
N ASN A 37 -9.62 -13.42 5.47
CA ASN A 37 -9.20 -14.41 6.47
C ASN A 37 -8.31 -15.56 5.96
N TYR A 38 -7.54 -15.36 4.89
CA TYR A 38 -6.55 -16.33 4.44
C TYR A 38 -5.41 -16.50 5.44
N ALA A 39 -4.86 -17.71 5.58
CA ALA A 39 -3.72 -17.98 6.45
C ALA A 39 -2.45 -17.20 6.05
N ASN A 40 -2.20 -17.07 4.74
CA ASN A 40 -1.07 -16.34 4.16
C ASN A 40 -1.57 -15.42 3.03
N VAL A 41 -1.08 -14.19 3.03
CA VAL A 41 -1.42 -13.16 2.05
C VAL A 41 -0.14 -12.47 1.58
N MET A 42 0.18 -12.55 0.29
CA MET A 42 1.27 -11.82 -0.33
C MET A 42 0.70 -10.67 -1.17
N LEU A 43 1.11 -9.44 -0.86
CA LEU A 43 0.59 -8.21 -1.46
C LEU A 43 1.72 -7.27 -1.87
N LEU A 44 1.49 -6.52 -2.94
CA LEU A 44 2.27 -5.31 -3.20
C LEU A 44 1.63 -4.11 -2.50
N VAL A 45 2.44 -3.32 -1.80
CA VAL A 45 2.01 -2.13 -1.06
C VAL A 45 2.86 -0.94 -1.53
N SER A 46 2.22 0.06 -2.11
CA SER A 46 2.88 1.31 -2.52
C SER A 46 2.98 2.30 -1.38
N SER A 47 4.13 2.95 -1.24
CA SER A 47 4.33 3.98 -0.22
C SER A 47 3.45 5.23 -0.43
N TYR A 48 2.93 5.46 -1.64
CA TYR A 48 1.97 6.53 -1.90
C TYR A 48 0.49 6.17 -1.66
N SER A 49 0.17 4.93 -1.27
CA SER A 49 -1.21 4.41 -1.16
C SER A 49 -1.58 4.02 0.27
N ASN A 50 -1.41 4.96 1.20
CA ASN A 50 -1.67 4.78 2.64
C ASN A 50 -1.13 3.47 3.23
N PRO A 51 0.20 3.24 3.14
CA PRO A 51 0.82 1.99 3.60
C PRO A 51 0.64 1.79 5.11
N VAL A 52 0.68 2.87 5.90
CA VAL A 52 0.54 2.81 7.36
C VAL A 52 -0.84 2.29 7.75
N SER A 53 -1.91 2.82 7.13
CA SER A 53 -3.26 2.33 7.40
C SER A 53 -3.45 0.89 6.93
N THR A 54 -2.89 0.52 5.77
CA THR A 54 -2.95 -0.87 5.27
C THR A 54 -2.30 -1.85 6.24
N ILE A 55 -1.10 -1.52 6.75
CA ILE A 55 -0.38 -2.37 7.71
C ILE A 55 -1.15 -2.44 9.04
N ALA A 56 -1.65 -1.31 9.54
CA ALA A 56 -2.46 -1.28 10.76
C ALA A 56 -3.75 -2.12 10.61
N TYR A 57 -4.40 -2.06 9.45
CA TYR A 57 -5.58 -2.86 9.13
C TYR A 57 -5.27 -4.36 9.14
N ALA A 58 -4.14 -4.77 8.55
CA ALA A 58 -3.69 -6.16 8.59
C ALA A 58 -3.51 -6.65 10.05
N LEU A 59 -2.82 -5.85 10.89
CA LEU A 59 -2.62 -6.17 12.31
C LEU A 59 -3.96 -6.34 13.05
N GLN A 60 -4.92 -5.43 12.83
CA GLN A 60 -6.25 -5.51 13.42
C GLN A 60 -7.03 -6.75 12.95
N ASN A 61 -6.75 -7.26 11.75
CA ASN A 61 -7.35 -8.47 11.18
C ASN A 61 -6.57 -9.76 11.54
N GLY A 62 -5.73 -9.71 12.57
CA GLY A 62 -5.04 -10.89 13.09
C GLY A 62 -3.84 -11.34 12.26
N TYR A 63 -3.28 -10.45 11.43
CA TYR A 63 -2.06 -10.72 10.70
C TYR A 63 -0.84 -10.10 11.38
N CYS A 64 0.32 -10.69 11.15
CA CYS A 64 1.62 -10.05 11.29
C CYS A 64 2.22 -9.79 9.91
N VAL A 65 3.28 -8.99 9.85
CA VAL A 65 4.19 -8.95 8.70
C VAL A 65 5.30 -9.96 8.95
N ALA A 66 5.28 -11.09 8.24
CA ALA A 66 6.28 -12.15 8.43
C ALA A 66 7.60 -11.80 7.72
N ASP A 67 7.51 -11.21 6.52
CA ASP A 67 8.66 -10.75 5.75
C ASP A 67 8.26 -9.68 4.73
N PHE A 68 9.24 -8.92 4.24
CA PHE A 68 9.04 -7.95 3.16
C PHE A 68 10.32 -7.66 2.38
N MET A 69 10.16 -7.22 1.13
CA MET A 69 11.21 -6.60 0.33
C MET A 69 10.70 -5.28 -0.24
N THR A 70 11.58 -4.30 -0.46
CA THR A 70 11.22 -3.02 -1.07
C THR A 70 12.08 -2.70 -2.27
N ILE A 71 11.50 -2.01 -3.25
CA ILE A 71 12.20 -1.50 -4.42
C ILE A 71 11.76 -0.04 -4.67
N PRO A 72 12.69 0.89 -4.93
CA PRO A 72 12.34 2.23 -5.36
C PRO A 72 11.86 2.21 -6.82
N LEU A 73 10.74 2.87 -7.10
CA LEU A 73 10.16 3.01 -8.44
C LEU A 73 9.81 4.47 -8.72
N GLN A 74 9.78 4.84 -9.99
CA GLN A 74 9.27 6.14 -10.42
C GLN A 74 7.75 6.09 -10.63
N PHE A 75 7.07 7.22 -10.48
CA PHE A 75 5.68 7.35 -10.93
C PHE A 75 5.57 6.95 -12.40
N GLY A 76 4.65 6.05 -12.69
CA GLY A 76 4.33 5.60 -14.04
C GLY A 76 3.27 6.50 -14.69
N ASP A 77 2.75 6.07 -15.84
CA ASP A 77 1.81 6.87 -16.64
C ASP A 77 0.50 7.21 -15.91
N TYR A 78 0.01 6.28 -15.09
CA TYR A 78 -1.23 6.45 -14.34
C TYR A 78 -1.04 7.30 -13.08
N SER A 79 0.06 7.10 -12.33
CA SER A 79 0.35 7.93 -11.15
C SER A 79 0.88 9.31 -11.50
N SER A 80 1.36 9.51 -12.75
CA SER A 80 1.76 10.81 -13.29
C SER A 80 0.62 11.60 -13.91
N GLU A 81 -0.59 11.04 -14.03
CA GLU A 81 -1.76 11.78 -14.49
C GLU A 81 -1.99 13.00 -13.56
N PRO A 82 -2.19 14.23 -14.07
CA PRO A 82 -2.23 15.43 -13.23
C PRO A 82 -3.21 15.36 -12.06
N LYS A 83 -4.42 14.83 -12.31
CA LYS A 83 -5.46 14.64 -11.27
C LYS A 83 -4.98 13.71 -10.15
N VAL A 84 -4.46 12.54 -10.52
CA VAL A 84 -3.92 11.54 -9.60
C VAL A 84 -2.70 12.07 -8.85
N LYS A 85 -1.75 12.68 -9.56
CA LYS A 85 -0.51 13.22 -8.97
C LYS A 85 -0.80 14.32 -7.96
N ASN A 86 -1.72 15.23 -8.28
CA ASN A 86 -2.15 16.29 -7.35
C ASN A 86 -2.83 15.71 -6.11
N HIS A 87 -3.61 14.64 -6.29
CA HIS A 87 -4.26 13.93 -5.19
C HIS A 87 -3.26 13.23 -4.27
N ILE A 88 -2.28 12.50 -4.84
CA ILE A 88 -1.16 11.90 -4.10
C ILE A 88 -0.38 12.96 -3.32
N ALA A 89 -0.13 14.13 -3.92
CA ALA A 89 0.52 15.25 -3.23
C ALA A 89 -0.31 15.77 -2.03
N GLY A 90 -1.63 15.78 -2.16
CA GLY A 90 -2.55 16.05 -1.06
C GLY A 90 -2.46 15.02 0.07
N LEU A 91 -2.40 13.72 -0.26
CA LEU A 91 -2.21 12.65 0.72
C LEU A 91 -0.85 12.75 1.42
N ARG A 92 0.21 13.17 0.73
CA ARG A 92 1.53 13.40 1.34
C ARG A 92 1.49 14.45 2.43
N ARG A 93 0.79 15.57 2.21
CA ARG A 93 0.60 16.61 3.24
C ARG A 93 -0.12 16.07 4.50
N ASN A 94 -0.91 15.02 4.34
CA ASN A 94 -1.65 14.35 5.42
C ASN A 94 -0.94 13.09 5.95
N GLN A 95 0.34 12.87 5.63
CA GLN A 95 1.12 11.69 6.04
C GLN A 95 0.47 10.35 5.63
N LYS A 96 -0.20 10.33 4.47
CA LYS A 96 -0.82 9.12 3.88
C LYS A 96 -0.12 8.65 2.60
N ALA A 97 0.80 9.44 2.07
CA ALA A 97 1.61 9.08 0.92
C ALA A 97 3.06 9.53 1.14
N PHE A 98 4.02 8.67 0.82
CA PHE A 98 5.44 8.88 1.08
C PHE A 98 6.22 8.68 -0.22
N TYR A 99 6.88 9.73 -0.68
CA TYR A 99 7.61 9.74 -1.96
C TYR A 99 8.52 10.97 -2.03
N SER A 100 9.63 10.87 -2.78
CA SER A 100 10.59 11.96 -2.99
C SER A 100 10.80 12.21 -4.50
N GLY A 101 10.60 13.44 -4.94
CA GLY A 101 10.50 13.76 -6.37
C GLY A 101 9.31 13.00 -7.00
N ASN A 102 9.60 12.10 -7.94
CA ASN A 102 8.62 11.13 -8.47
C ASN A 102 8.93 9.68 -8.01
N THR A 103 9.86 9.50 -7.06
CA THR A 103 10.28 8.18 -6.57
C THR A 103 9.47 7.77 -5.36
N TYR A 104 8.94 6.55 -5.36
CA TYR A 104 8.23 5.94 -4.24
C TYR A 104 8.78 4.53 -3.97
N LEU A 105 8.45 3.94 -2.83
CA LEU A 105 8.78 2.55 -2.52
C LEU A 105 7.60 1.64 -2.83
N LEU A 106 7.86 0.54 -3.53
CA LEU A 106 6.95 -0.58 -3.65
C LEU A 106 7.45 -1.71 -2.75
N ALA A 107 6.62 -2.13 -1.80
CA ALA A 107 6.93 -3.27 -0.94
C ALA A 107 6.19 -4.52 -1.41
N GLY A 108 6.91 -5.63 -1.58
CA GLY A 108 6.30 -6.96 -1.57
C GLY A 108 6.24 -7.45 -0.13
N VAL A 109 5.03 -7.65 0.41
CA VAL A 109 4.81 -7.95 1.83
C VAL A 109 4.15 -9.31 1.98
N LEU A 110 4.72 -10.16 2.84
CA LEU A 110 4.11 -11.41 3.27
C LEU A 110 3.42 -11.21 4.62
N PHE A 111 2.10 -11.17 4.60
CA PHE A 111 1.25 -11.21 5.78
C PHE A 111 0.91 -12.67 6.15
N ARG A 112 1.00 -12.99 7.44
CA ARG A 112 0.59 -14.30 8.00
C ARG A 112 -0.30 -14.10 9.20
N LYS A 113 -1.23 -15.02 9.44
CA LYS A 113 -1.97 -15.03 10.70
C LYS A 113 -1.02 -15.16 11.90
N PHE A 114 -1.37 -14.51 13.02
CA PHE A 114 -0.48 -14.40 14.18
C PHE A 114 -0.04 -15.75 14.75
N ASP A 115 -0.91 -16.75 14.74
CA ASP A 115 -0.63 -18.13 15.16
C ASP A 115 0.46 -18.81 14.30
N LEU A 116 0.61 -18.41 13.04
CA LEU A 116 1.62 -18.90 12.11
C LEU A 116 2.88 -18.01 12.08
N CYS A 117 2.92 -16.96 12.89
CA CYS A 117 3.93 -15.93 12.83
C CYS A 117 4.97 -16.03 13.94
N LYS A 118 6.24 -16.23 13.56
CA LYS A 118 7.35 -16.28 14.53
C LYS A 118 7.90 -14.89 14.89
N ILE A 119 7.88 -13.96 13.93
CA ILE A 119 8.44 -12.61 14.05
C ILE A 119 7.50 -11.66 13.31
N ASN A 120 7.14 -10.54 13.95
CA ASN A 120 6.34 -9.50 13.31
C ASN A 120 7.21 -8.29 12.95
N ARG A 121 7.48 -8.12 11.65
CA ARG A 121 8.30 -7.04 11.07
C ARG A 121 7.50 -5.79 10.72
N SER A 122 6.30 -5.62 11.26
CA SER A 122 5.40 -4.53 10.88
C SER A 122 5.97 -3.14 11.21
N LYS A 123 6.75 -3.02 12.29
CA LYS A 123 7.38 -1.76 12.70
C LYS A 123 8.47 -1.35 11.70
N GLU A 124 9.30 -2.30 11.32
CA GLU A 124 10.38 -2.13 10.34
C GLU A 124 9.80 -1.78 8.97
N LEU A 125 8.73 -2.47 8.54
CA LEU A 125 8.05 -2.14 7.29
C LEU A 125 7.50 -0.72 7.32
N ILE A 126 6.84 -0.29 8.41
CA ILE A 126 6.33 1.08 8.54
C ILE A 126 7.49 2.08 8.41
N GLN A 127 8.59 1.88 9.15
CA GLN A 127 9.76 2.77 9.09
C GLN A 127 10.31 2.92 7.67
N VAL A 128 10.45 1.81 6.94
CA VAL A 128 10.92 1.81 5.55
C VAL A 128 9.92 2.53 4.65
N MET A 129 8.62 2.22 4.77
CA MET A 129 7.57 2.77 3.90
C MET A 129 7.31 4.27 4.10
N THR A 130 7.75 4.85 5.22
CA THR A 130 7.54 6.27 5.55
C THR A 130 8.79 7.14 5.42
N VAL A 131 9.90 6.61 4.89
CA VAL A 131 11.20 7.31 4.89
C VAL A 131 11.31 8.44 3.85
N LEU A 132 10.38 8.52 2.88
CA LEU A 132 10.42 9.42 1.71
C LEU A 132 9.48 10.64 1.80
#